data_AF-A0ABD0RSH3-F1
#
_entry.id   AF-A0ABD0RSH3-F1
#
_cell.length_a   1.000
_cell.length_b   1.000
_cell.length_c   1.000
_cell.angle_alpha   90.00
_cell.angle_beta   90.00
_cell.angle_gamma   90.00
#
_symmetry.space_group_name_H-M   'P 1'
#
loop_
_entity.id
_entity.type
_entity.pdbx_description
1 polymer ?
#
loop_
_entity_poly.entity_id
_entity_poly.type
_entity_poly.pdbx_seq_one_letter_code
_entity_poly.pdbx_strand_id
1 'polypeptide(L)'
;KDVTPLPAPPKVIPTEDPDLKRQRLMKEEGLKLIQLIREGEKKGVSPEEVYTSMCVSGNSNVTPYDWLKAELPHVLDEICVMAASCQQEPNAQSNCSGGSNGQDGQKSNAVPLSRAEAKRAWLAAGGDNEKAVRQALRDRRVK
;
A
#
# COMPACT_ATOMS: atom_id res chain seq x y z
N LYS A 1 63.10 -40.59 18.00
CA LYS A 1 62.92 -39.79 16.77
C LYS A 1 61.45 -39.91 16.44
N ASP A 2 60.68 -39.07 17.10
CA ASP A 2 59.22 -39.12 17.14
C ASP A 2 58.68 -38.19 16.07
N VAL A 3 57.97 -38.77 15.11
CA VAL A 3 57.31 -38.05 14.02
C VAL A 3 55.86 -37.83 14.44
N THR A 4 55.60 -36.62 14.93
CA THR A 4 54.23 -36.13 15.18
C THR A 4 53.53 -35.92 13.83
N PRO A 5 52.34 -36.48 13.59
CA PRO A 5 51.59 -36.21 12.36
C PRO A 5 50.96 -34.81 12.41
N LEU A 6 51.15 -34.03 11.35
CA LEU A 6 50.52 -32.72 11.19
C LEU A 6 48.99 -32.86 11.01
N PRO A 7 48.18 -31.93 11.53
CA PRO A 7 46.73 -31.97 11.41
C PRO A 7 46.28 -31.64 9.97
N ALA A 8 45.30 -32.39 9.46
CA ALA A 8 44.74 -32.20 8.13
C ALA A 8 44.05 -30.83 7.97
N PRO A 9 44.10 -30.22 6.77
CA PRO A 9 43.49 -28.91 6.53
C PRO A 9 41.97 -28.96 6.68
N PRO A 10 41.34 -27.90 7.19
CA PRO A 10 39.89 -27.85 7.39
C PRO A 10 39.17 -27.94 6.04
N LYS A 11 38.20 -28.85 5.95
CA LYS A 11 37.27 -28.95 4.82
C LYS A 11 36.50 -27.63 4.73
N VAL A 12 36.83 -26.81 3.74
CA VAL A 12 36.07 -25.62 3.38
C VAL A 12 34.72 -26.11 2.86
N ILE A 13 33.67 -25.94 3.67
CA ILE A 13 32.29 -26.14 3.22
C ILE A 13 32.02 -25.03 2.20
N PRO A 14 31.60 -25.34 0.96
CA PRO A 14 31.28 -24.29 -0.01
C PRO A 14 30.14 -23.43 0.52
N THR A 15 30.43 -22.18 0.83
CA THR A 15 29.43 -21.15 1.11
C THR A 15 28.58 -20.98 -0.15
N GLU A 16 27.26 -21.11 -0.02
CA GLU A 16 26.32 -20.93 -1.14
C GLU A 16 26.54 -19.55 -1.78
N ASP A 17 26.56 -19.53 -3.11
CA ASP A 17 26.68 -18.29 -3.89
C ASP A 17 25.55 -17.30 -3.50
N PRO A 18 25.88 -16.07 -3.09
CA PRO A 18 24.87 -15.06 -2.71
C PRO A 18 23.83 -14.80 -3.81
N ASP A 19 24.20 -14.93 -5.10
CA ASP A 19 23.26 -14.74 -6.20
C ASP A 19 22.26 -15.90 -6.32
N LEU A 20 22.71 -17.13 -6.11
CA LEU A 20 21.82 -18.30 -6.04
C LEU A 20 20.85 -18.19 -4.86
N LYS A 21 21.34 -17.71 -3.71
CA LYS A 21 20.50 -17.47 -2.54
C LYS A 21 19.44 -16.41 -2.82
N ARG A 22 19.80 -15.28 -3.45
CA ARG A 22 18.86 -14.22 -3.87
C ARG A 22 17.80 -14.77 -4.83
N GLN A 23 18.23 -15.51 -5.86
CA GLN A 23 17.31 -16.08 -6.85
C GLN A 23 16.32 -17.05 -6.21
N ARG A 24 16.78 -17.91 -5.29
CA ARG A 24 15.93 -18.82 -4.54
C ARG A 24 14.88 -18.06 -3.72
N LEU A 25 15.30 -17.03 -2.99
CA LEU A 25 14.39 -16.22 -2.18
C LEU A 25 13.33 -15.52 -3.03
N MET A 26 13.73 -14.89 -4.15
CA MET A 26 12.79 -14.24 -5.06
C MET A 26 11.76 -15.22 -5.63
N LYS A 27 12.19 -16.45 -5.96
CA LYS A 27 11.29 -17.50 -6.44
C LYS A 27 10.31 -17.95 -5.36
N GLU A 28 10.79 -18.15 -4.13
CA GLU A 28 9.96 -18.58 -3.00
C GLU A 28 8.91 -17.52 -2.64
N GLU A 29 9.31 -16.26 -2.49
CA GLU A 29 8.39 -15.15 -2.24
C GLU A 29 7.38 -14.97 -3.38
N GLY A 30 7.82 -15.08 -4.63
CA GLY A 30 6.94 -15.02 -5.80
C GLY A 30 5.90 -16.15 -5.82
N LEU A 31 6.30 -17.38 -5.51
CA LEU A 31 5.38 -18.52 -5.42
C LEU A 31 4.38 -18.36 -4.28
N LYS A 32 4.83 -17.86 -3.13
CA LYS A 32 3.95 -17.55 -1.99
C LYS A 32 2.91 -16.50 -2.36
N LEU A 33 3.31 -15.43 -3.05
CA LEU A 33 2.38 -14.41 -3.55
C LEU A 33 1.36 -14.99 -4.53
N ILE A 34 1.79 -15.80 -5.51
CA ILE A 34 0.88 -16.46 -6.46
C ILE A 34 -0.16 -17.32 -5.71
N GLN A 35 0.26 -18.03 -4.66
CA GLN A 35 -0.64 -18.85 -3.86
C GLN A 35 -1.70 -18.00 -3.14
N LEU A 36 -1.30 -16.87 -2.56
CA LEU A 36 -2.23 -15.92 -1.92
C LEU A 36 -3.23 -15.33 -2.92
N ILE A 37 -2.77 -14.95 -4.11
CA ILE A 37 -3.65 -14.42 -5.18
C ILE A 37 -4.69 -15.47 -5.56
N ARG A 38 -4.27 -16.71 -5.83
CA ARG A 38 -5.18 -17.80 -6.18
C ARG A 38 -6.21 -18.11 -5.08
N GLU A 39 -5.81 -17.97 -3.82
CA GLU A 39 -6.74 -18.13 -2.69
C GLU A 39 -7.75 -16.98 -2.62
N GLY A 40 -7.29 -15.74 -2.82
CA GLY A 40 -8.14 -14.56 -2.85
C GLY A 40 -9.15 -14.58 -4.01
N GLU A 41 -8.72 -14.96 -5.21
CA GLU A 41 -9.58 -15.06 -6.39
C GLU A 41 -10.72 -16.07 -6.19
N LYS A 42 -10.45 -17.20 -5.53
CA LYS A 42 -11.50 -18.17 -5.14
C LYS A 42 -12.57 -17.55 -4.24
N LYS A 43 -12.24 -16.48 -3.53
CA LYS A 43 -13.14 -15.72 -2.64
C LYS A 43 -13.65 -14.44 -3.29
N GLY A 44 -13.39 -14.22 -4.59
CA GLY A 44 -13.83 -13.04 -5.33
C GLY A 44 -13.01 -11.77 -5.10
N VAL A 45 -11.80 -11.91 -4.55
CA VAL A 45 -10.87 -10.79 -4.33
C VAL A 45 -9.91 -10.66 -5.51
N SER A 46 -9.69 -9.44 -6.00
CA SER A 46 -8.77 -9.19 -7.12
C SER A 46 -7.30 -9.34 -6.72
N PRO A 47 -6.38 -9.63 -7.66
CA PRO A 47 -4.95 -9.67 -7.38
C PRO A 47 -4.41 -8.39 -6.74
N GLU A 48 -4.90 -7.23 -7.18
CA GLU A 48 -4.54 -5.93 -6.62
C GLU A 48 -4.99 -5.81 -5.17
N GLU A 49 -6.23 -6.20 -4.86
CA GLU A 49 -6.74 -6.19 -3.49
C GLU A 49 -5.93 -7.12 -2.57
N VAL A 50 -5.58 -8.33 -3.05
CA VAL A 50 -4.72 -9.27 -2.32
C VAL A 50 -3.35 -8.65 -2.05
N TYR A 51 -2.72 -8.09 -3.09
CA TYR A 51 -1.38 -7.54 -2.96
C TYR A 51 -1.36 -6.30 -2.06
N THR A 52 -2.30 -5.36 -2.26
CA THR A 52 -2.40 -4.16 -1.44
C THR A 52 -2.66 -4.51 0.03
N SER A 53 -3.62 -5.38 0.31
CA SER A 53 -3.89 -5.79 1.70
C SER A 53 -2.68 -6.49 2.34
N MET A 54 -1.95 -7.34 1.61
CA MET A 54 -0.70 -7.92 2.09
C MET A 54 0.37 -6.86 2.42
N CYS A 55 0.48 -5.81 1.59
CA CYS A 55 1.39 -4.70 1.86
C CYS A 55 0.99 -3.91 3.11
N VAL A 56 -0.31 -3.68 3.33
CA VAL A 56 -0.80 -2.86 4.46
C VAL A 56 -0.85 -3.67 5.77
N SER A 57 -1.22 -4.95 5.71
CA SER A 57 -1.29 -5.82 6.89
C SER A 57 0.08 -6.23 7.43
N GLY A 58 1.13 -6.09 6.61
CA GLY A 58 2.49 -6.51 6.93
C GLY A 58 2.57 -8.01 7.27
N ASN A 59 3.45 -8.37 8.20
CA ASN A 59 3.65 -9.76 8.66
C ASN A 59 2.58 -10.25 9.66
N SER A 60 1.42 -9.60 9.74
CA SER A 60 0.31 -10.07 10.58
C SER A 60 -0.13 -11.47 10.12
N ASN A 61 -0.48 -12.36 11.05
CA ASN A 61 -0.95 -13.72 10.77
C ASN A 61 -2.38 -13.77 10.16
N VAL A 62 -2.87 -12.65 9.62
CA VAL A 62 -4.21 -12.52 9.05
C VAL A 62 -4.10 -12.70 7.54
N THR A 63 -5.01 -13.49 6.94
CA THR A 63 -5.00 -13.64 5.49
C THR A 63 -5.42 -12.33 4.81
N PRO A 64 -4.92 -12.02 3.60
CA PRO A 64 -5.34 -10.85 2.83
C PRO A 64 -6.88 -10.70 2.75
N TYR A 65 -7.58 -11.81 2.54
CA TYR A 65 -9.05 -11.83 2.51
C TYR A 65 -9.70 -11.43 3.84
N ASP A 66 -9.23 -11.99 4.95
CA ASP A 66 -9.81 -11.69 6.27
C ASP A 66 -9.56 -10.22 6.64
N TRP A 67 -8.36 -9.70 6.33
CA TRP A 67 -8.04 -8.29 6.51
C TRP A 67 -8.95 -7.40 5.66
N LEU A 68 -9.14 -7.72 4.37
CA LEU A 68 -10.04 -6.96 3.48
C LEU A 68 -11.48 -6.95 3.98
N LYS A 69 -11.93 -8.04 4.62
CA LYS A 69 -13.29 -8.12 5.15
C LYS A 69 -13.45 -7.32 6.45
N ALA A 70 -12.44 -7.31 7.31
CA ALA A 70 -12.50 -6.68 8.62
C ALA A 70 -12.07 -5.20 8.60
N GLU A 71 -10.93 -4.89 7.99
CA GLU A 71 -10.25 -3.60 8.12
C GLU A 71 -10.52 -2.65 6.96
N LEU A 72 -10.67 -3.16 5.72
CA LEU A 72 -10.87 -2.30 4.55
C LEU A 72 -12.05 -1.33 4.71
N PRO A 73 -13.24 -1.72 5.21
CA PRO A 73 -14.34 -0.78 5.38
C PRO A 73 -13.97 0.43 6.24
N HIS A 74 -13.21 0.22 7.32
CA HIS A 74 -12.75 1.28 8.21
C HIS A 74 -11.70 2.18 7.55
N VAL A 75 -10.76 1.59 6.81
CA VAL A 75 -9.76 2.33 6.02
C VAL A 75 -10.44 3.23 4.99
N LEU A 76 -11.45 2.72 4.28
CA LEU A 76 -12.19 3.51 3.30
C LEU A 76 -12.97 4.66 3.94
N ASP A 77 -13.55 4.44 5.11
CA ASP A 77 -14.25 5.47 5.88
C ASP A 77 -13.28 6.57 6.34
N GLU A 78 -12.12 6.19 6.85
CA GLU A 78 -11.05 7.12 7.22
C GLU A 78 -10.63 7.99 6.02
N ILE A 79 -10.39 7.38 4.86
CA ILE A 79 -10.05 8.11 3.62
C ILE A 79 -11.15 9.10 3.25
N CYS A 80 -12.42 8.71 3.37
CA CYS A 80 -13.54 9.60 3.09
C CYS A 80 -13.59 10.79 4.05
N VAL A 81 -13.36 10.55 5.35
CA VAL A 81 -13.31 11.60 6.38
C VAL A 81 -12.13 12.54 6.15
N MET A 82 -10.93 12.01 5.91
CA MET A 82 -9.74 12.80 5.61
C MET A 82 -9.94 13.68 4.38
N ALA A 83 -10.52 13.12 3.31
CA ALA A 83 -10.82 13.88 2.10
C ALA A 83 -11.82 15.02 2.37
N ALA A 84 -12.86 14.77 3.17
CA ALA A 84 -13.83 15.80 3.56
C ALA A 84 -13.18 16.92 4.38
N SER A 85 -12.23 16.60 5.28
CA SER A 85 -11.49 17.60 6.04
C SER A 85 -10.60 18.47 5.14
N CYS A 86 -9.89 17.88 4.18
CA CYS A 86 -9.08 18.63 3.20
C CYS A 86 -9.89 19.59 2.32
N GLN A 87 -11.20 19.36 2.16
CA GLN A 87 -12.10 20.23 1.40
C GLN A 87 -12.73 21.35 2.24
N GLN A 88 -12.64 21.26 3.57
CA GLN A 88 -13.20 22.23 4.51
C GLN A 88 -12.18 23.29 4.96
N GLU A 89 -10.88 23.04 4.83
CA GLU A 89 -9.84 24.02 5.14
C GLU A 89 -10.08 25.33 4.36
N PRO A 90 -10.48 26.42 5.04
CA PRO A 90 -10.69 27.70 4.40
C PRO A 90 -9.32 28.32 4.16
N ASN A 91 -8.76 28.11 2.97
CA ASN A 91 -7.69 28.88 2.35
C ASN A 91 -6.59 29.40 3.32
N ALA A 92 -5.74 28.51 3.82
CA ALA A 92 -4.51 28.89 4.52
C ALA A 92 -3.27 28.65 3.65
N GLN A 93 -3.22 29.22 2.43
CA GLN A 93 -2.01 29.71 1.74
C GLN A 93 -2.31 29.98 0.26
N SER A 94 -2.65 31.24 -0.05
CA SER A 94 -2.40 31.81 -1.38
C SER A 94 -1.86 33.22 -1.20
N ASN A 95 -0.54 33.31 -1.01
CA ASN A 95 0.20 34.57 -0.98
C ASN A 95 0.85 34.80 -2.34
N CYS A 96 0.13 35.43 -3.29
CA CYS A 96 0.65 36.50 -4.16
C CYS A 96 -0.38 37.00 -5.21
N SER A 97 -0.70 38.29 -5.07
CA SER A 97 -1.00 39.26 -6.14
C SER A 97 -2.36 39.24 -6.85
N GLY A 98 -3.21 40.23 -6.52
CA GLY A 98 -4.04 40.93 -7.50
C GLY A 98 -5.53 41.07 -7.19
N GLY A 99 -5.90 42.16 -6.51
CA GLY A 99 -7.03 43.02 -6.88
C GLY A 99 -8.48 42.49 -6.79
N SER A 100 -9.22 43.16 -5.90
CA SER A 100 -10.63 43.57 -6.07
C SER A 100 -11.77 42.59 -5.77
N ASN A 101 -12.50 42.99 -4.72
CA ASN A 101 -13.96 43.08 -4.62
C ASN A 101 -14.82 41.84 -4.91
N GLY A 102 -15.46 41.36 -3.84
CA GLY A 102 -16.90 41.10 -3.85
C GLY A 102 -17.32 39.63 -3.87
N GLN A 103 -18.33 39.38 -3.05
CA GLN A 103 -19.34 38.34 -3.16
C GLN A 103 -19.02 36.92 -2.66
N ASP A 104 -19.88 36.57 -1.70
CA ASP A 104 -20.45 35.28 -1.39
C ASP A 104 -19.53 34.21 -0.79
N GLY A 105 -19.83 33.92 0.48
CA GLY A 105 -19.41 32.71 1.17
C GLY A 105 -19.90 31.49 0.40
N GLN A 106 -19.10 31.08 -0.57
CA GLN A 106 -19.23 29.81 -1.25
C GLN A 106 -18.90 28.73 -0.23
N LYS A 107 -19.92 28.31 0.53
CA LYS A 107 -19.95 26.99 1.15
C LYS A 107 -19.50 26.04 0.06
N SER A 108 -18.30 25.49 0.18
CA SER A 108 -17.85 24.45 -0.73
C SER A 108 -18.91 23.36 -0.64
N ASN A 109 -19.73 23.23 -1.68
CA ASN A 109 -20.62 22.10 -1.90
C ASN A 109 -19.74 20.89 -2.23
N ALA A 110 -18.78 20.60 -1.35
CA ALA A 110 -17.84 19.51 -1.47
C ALA A 110 -18.65 18.24 -1.28
N VAL A 111 -19.04 17.64 -2.41
CA VAL A 111 -19.69 16.34 -2.43
C VAL A 111 -18.77 15.37 -1.69
N PRO A 112 -19.26 14.64 -0.66
CA PRO A 112 -18.43 13.71 0.08
C PRO A 112 -17.86 12.62 -0.85
N LEU A 113 -16.65 12.14 -0.54
CA LEU A 113 -16.04 11.03 -1.26
C LEU A 113 -16.88 9.76 -1.08
N SER A 114 -17.21 9.06 -2.16
CA SER A 114 -17.85 7.74 -2.04
C SER A 114 -16.83 6.66 -1.69
N ARG A 115 -17.27 5.60 -1.01
CA ARG A 115 -16.41 4.43 -0.72
C ARG A 115 -15.83 3.78 -1.97
N ALA A 116 -16.56 3.79 -3.08
CA ALA A 116 -16.07 3.25 -4.35
C ALA A 116 -14.91 4.09 -4.92
N GLU A 117 -15.01 5.42 -4.83
CA GLU A 117 -13.91 6.33 -5.20
C GLU A 117 -12.71 6.15 -4.26
N ALA A 118 -12.96 6.08 -2.95
CA ALA A 118 -11.93 5.83 -1.94
C ALA A 118 -11.18 4.53 -2.23
N LYS A 119 -11.91 3.44 -2.51
CA LYS A 119 -11.33 2.13 -2.79
C LYS A 119 -10.47 2.13 -4.04
N ARG A 120 -10.95 2.74 -5.13
CA ARG A 120 -10.16 2.88 -6.36
C ARG A 120 -8.86 3.66 -6.11
N ALA A 121 -8.95 4.79 -5.41
CA ALA A 121 -7.78 5.62 -5.13
C ALA A 121 -6.79 4.93 -4.18
N TRP A 122 -7.30 4.19 -3.18
CA TRP A 122 -6.49 3.41 -2.25
C TRP A 122 -5.72 2.29 -2.93
N LEU A 123 -6.37 1.52 -3.81
CA LEU A 123 -5.71 0.50 -4.62
C LEU A 123 -4.64 1.11 -5.54
N ALA A 124 -4.96 2.23 -6.23
CA ALA A 124 -4.00 2.92 -7.08
C ALA A 124 -2.81 3.51 -6.29
N ALA A 125 -3.02 3.86 -5.03
CA ALA A 125 -1.98 4.34 -4.11
C ALA A 125 -1.17 3.22 -3.45
N GLY A 126 -1.46 1.94 -3.74
CA GLY A 126 -0.79 0.81 -3.12
C GLY A 126 -1.07 0.68 -1.62
N GLY A 127 -2.22 1.19 -1.15
CA GLY A 127 -2.66 1.07 0.23
C GLY A 127 -2.35 2.27 1.13
N ASP A 128 -1.75 3.32 0.58
CA ASP A 128 -1.37 4.54 1.29
C ASP A 128 -2.55 5.53 1.37
N ASN A 129 -3.09 5.74 2.59
CA ASN A 129 -4.30 6.54 2.81
C ASN A 129 -4.12 8.01 2.39
N GLU A 130 -2.96 8.62 2.67
CA GLU A 130 -2.72 10.03 2.32
C GLU A 130 -2.60 10.23 0.81
N LYS A 131 -1.88 9.33 0.13
CA LYS A 131 -1.79 9.33 -1.33
C LYS A 131 -3.15 9.06 -1.96
N ALA A 132 -3.95 8.16 -1.38
CA ALA A 132 -5.31 7.88 -1.82
C ALA A 132 -6.20 9.13 -1.76
N VAL A 133 -6.17 9.89 -0.66
CA VAL A 133 -6.91 11.16 -0.54
C VAL A 133 -6.48 12.16 -1.60
N ARG A 134 -5.17 12.39 -1.74
CA ARG A 134 -4.62 13.31 -2.75
C ARG A 134 -5.01 12.91 -4.16
N GLN A 135 -4.96 11.62 -4.46
CA GLN A 135 -5.33 11.09 -5.78
C GLN A 135 -6.83 11.20 -6.02
N ALA A 136 -7.68 10.84 -5.05
CA ALA A 136 -9.13 10.90 -5.18
C ALA A 136 -9.63 12.33 -5.42
N LEU A 137 -9.07 13.31 -4.70
CA LEU A 137 -9.40 14.73 -4.90
C LEU A 137 -8.89 15.26 -6.25
N ARG A 138 -7.75 14.76 -6.75
CA ARG A 138 -7.23 15.11 -8.08
C ARG A 138 -8.13 14.54 -9.18
N ASP A 139 -8.50 13.27 -9.11
CA ASP A 139 -9.35 12.59 -10.10
C ASP A 139 -10.68 13.35 -10.31
N ARG A 140 -11.24 13.93 -9.25
CA ARG A 140 -12.45 14.75 -9.30
C ARG A 140 -12.30 16.09 -10.02
N ARG A 141 -11.10 16.66 -10.09
CA ARG A 141 -10.84 17.93 -10.81
C ARG A 141 -10.66 17.72 -12.31
N VAL A 142 -10.35 16.50 -12.73
CA VAL A 142 -10.06 16.14 -14.12
C VAL A 142 -11.30 15.59 -14.83
N LYS A 143 -12.32 15.18 -14.08
CA LYS A 143 -13.60 14.67 -14.57
C LYS A 143 -14.63 15.77 -14.74
#